data_AF-A0A7K0WBK0-F1
#
_entry.id   AF-A0A7K0WBK0-F1
#
_cell.length_a   1.000
_cell.length_b   1.000
_cell.length_c   1.000
_cell.angle_alpha   90.00
_cell.angle_beta   90.00
_cell.angle_gamma   90.00
#
_symmetry.space_group_name_H-M   'P 1'
#
loop_
_entity.id
_entity.type
_entity.pdbx_description
1 polymer ?
#
loop_
_entity_poly.entity_id
_entity_poly.type
_entity_poly.pdbx_seq_one_letter_code
_entity_poly.pdbx_strand_id
1 'polypeptide(L)'
;TILRAAKHPNIVAIKDAKGDLAQASRVMNETELLYFSGDDSNVLPHIAIGATGLIGVTANISPAAYREMVDATNRNDFHHALKVHNSLEPLVRAAMNHVPGTVASKYILHGLGLINSPRVRLPLVGPEESEAARIEQDIDKVGPITGLSFENFRPDRNAAAGGALPKVAGTTR
;
A
#
# COMPACT_ATOMS: atom_id res chain seq x y z
N THR A 1 20.15 17.13 4.24
CA THR A 1 20.05 17.05 2.76
C THR A 1 18.76 17.64 2.22
N ILE A 2 17.58 17.23 2.71
CA ILE A 2 16.26 17.68 2.21
C ILE A 2 16.14 19.21 2.22
N LEU A 3 16.46 19.87 3.34
CA LEU A 3 16.40 21.34 3.46
C LEU A 3 17.29 22.08 2.45
N ARG A 4 18.42 21.49 2.04
CA ARG A 4 19.28 22.05 1.00
C ARG A 4 18.66 21.86 -0.38
N ALA A 5 18.07 20.70 -0.65
CA ALA A 5 17.38 20.40 -1.90
C ALA A 5 16.14 21.28 -2.09
N ALA A 6 15.41 21.59 -1.01
CA ALA A 6 14.23 22.45 -1.02
C ALA A 6 14.50 23.88 -1.53
N LYS A 7 15.77 24.31 -1.57
CA LYS A 7 16.16 25.61 -2.14
C LYS A 7 16.17 25.63 -3.67
N HIS A 8 16.07 24.46 -4.33
CA HIS A 8 16.07 24.36 -5.78
C HIS A 8 14.64 24.54 -6.32
N PRO A 9 14.39 25.45 -7.28
CA PRO A 9 13.03 25.81 -7.71
C PRO A 9 12.22 24.66 -8.31
N ASN A 10 12.89 23.63 -8.84
CA ASN A 10 12.24 22.45 -9.43
C ASN A 10 12.03 21.28 -8.45
N ILE A 11 12.51 21.40 -7.21
CA ILE A 11 12.26 20.38 -6.17
C ILE A 11 11.13 20.91 -5.31
N VAL A 12 9.91 20.46 -5.61
CA VAL A 12 8.67 21.01 -5.02
C VAL A 12 8.00 20.07 -4.02
N ALA A 13 8.45 18.82 -3.94
CA ALA A 13 7.78 17.82 -3.13
C ALA A 13 8.74 16.74 -2.62
N ILE A 14 8.29 16.01 -1.60
CA ILE A 14 8.91 14.80 -1.09
C ILE A 14 7.84 13.72 -0.93
N LYS A 15 8.19 12.48 -1.29
CA LYS A 15 7.48 11.27 -0.87
C LYS A 15 8.29 10.62 0.24
N ASP A 16 7.77 10.60 1.47
CA ASP A 16 8.45 10.01 2.61
C ASP A 16 7.89 8.62 2.94
N ALA A 17 8.73 7.60 2.80
CA ALA A 17 8.42 6.20 3.15
C ALA A 17 9.31 5.69 4.30
N LYS A 18 9.85 6.60 5.12
CA LYS A 18 10.78 6.31 6.23
C LYS A 18 10.06 6.08 7.57
N GLY A 19 8.86 6.65 7.73
CA GLY A 19 8.08 6.54 8.97
C GLY A 19 8.56 7.43 10.13
N ASP A 20 9.49 8.36 9.91
CA ASP A 20 9.93 9.31 10.94
C ASP A 20 9.06 10.59 10.90
N LEU A 21 7.97 10.56 11.65
CA LEU A 21 7.02 11.67 11.71
C LEU A 21 7.63 12.94 12.34
N ALA A 22 8.59 12.79 13.26
CA ALA A 22 9.26 13.95 13.87
C ALA A 22 10.14 14.69 12.86
N GLN A 23 10.87 13.94 12.02
CA GLN A 23 11.59 14.53 10.90
C GLN A 23 10.63 15.12 9.86
N ALA A 24 9.52 14.44 9.55
CA ALA A 24 8.53 14.95 8.61
C ALA A 24 7.98 16.32 9.06
N SER A 25 7.57 16.45 10.33
CA SER A 25 7.14 17.73 10.90
C SER A 25 8.22 18.80 10.79
N ARG A 26 9.49 18.47 11.07
CA ARG A 26 10.59 19.44 10.94
C ARG A 26 10.76 19.92 9.50
N VAL A 27 10.74 19.00 8.52
CA VAL A 27 10.89 19.37 7.11
C VAL A 27 9.72 20.23 6.63
N MET A 28 8.49 19.91 7.00
CA MET A 28 7.31 20.70 6.65
C MET A 28 7.31 22.09 7.32
N ASN A 29 7.83 22.21 8.55
CA ASN A 29 7.94 23.50 9.23
C ASN A 29 9.08 24.39 8.69
N GLU A 30 10.09 23.80 8.05
CA GLU A 30 11.29 24.52 7.57
C GLU A 30 11.32 24.70 6.05
N THR A 31 10.32 24.19 5.31
CA THR A 31 10.28 24.25 3.84
C THR A 31 8.84 24.35 3.31
N GLU A 32 8.71 24.85 2.08
CA GLU A 32 7.44 24.88 1.33
C GLU A 32 7.23 23.61 0.48
N LEU A 33 7.95 22.51 0.77
CA LEU A 33 7.81 21.28 0.00
C LEU A 33 6.45 20.64 0.29
N LEU A 34 5.75 20.23 -0.77
CA LEU A 34 4.59 19.35 -0.64
C LEU A 34 5.05 18.00 -0.08
N TYR A 35 4.39 17.54 0.98
CA TYR A 35 4.77 16.31 1.67
C TYR A 35 3.76 15.21 1.35
N PHE A 36 4.23 14.09 0.80
CA PHE A 36 3.40 12.94 0.50
C PHE A 36 3.82 11.75 1.36
N SER A 37 2.86 11.13 2.03
CA SER A 37 3.08 9.85 2.68
C SER A 37 3.37 8.78 1.63
N GLY A 38 4.47 8.05 1.81
CA GLY A 38 4.90 6.97 0.95
C GLY A 38 4.76 5.58 1.56
N ASP A 39 4.20 5.51 2.76
CA ASP A 39 3.91 4.28 3.49
C ASP A 39 2.43 4.29 3.89
N ASP A 40 1.69 3.33 3.35
CA ASP A 40 0.24 3.25 3.47
C ASP A 40 -0.24 3.16 4.92
N SER A 41 0.57 2.57 5.81
CA SER A 41 0.28 2.48 7.25
C SER A 41 0.38 3.83 7.96
N ASN A 42 1.14 4.76 7.37
CA ASN A 42 1.45 6.05 7.96
C ASN A 42 0.70 7.22 7.28
N VAL A 43 -0.26 6.94 6.40
CA VAL A 43 -1.00 8.00 5.66
C VAL A 43 -1.76 8.91 6.61
N LEU A 44 -2.60 8.36 7.50
CA LEU A 44 -3.36 9.19 8.44
C LEU A 44 -2.44 9.99 9.38
N PRO A 45 -1.41 9.38 10.02
CA PRO A 45 -0.45 10.13 10.82
C PRO A 45 0.23 11.28 10.07
N HIS A 46 0.68 11.06 8.82
CA HIS A 46 1.30 12.11 8.02
C HIS A 46 0.34 13.25 7.72
N ILE A 47 -0.88 12.95 7.27
CA ILE A 47 -1.86 14.00 6.94
C ILE A 47 -2.25 14.78 8.21
N ALA A 48 -2.38 14.09 9.35
CA ALA A 48 -2.68 14.73 10.63
C ALA A 48 -1.62 15.77 11.07
N ILE A 49 -0.37 15.64 10.61
CA ILE A 49 0.72 16.59 10.91
C ILE A 49 1.02 17.56 9.75
N GLY A 50 0.16 17.63 8.73
CA GLY A 50 0.24 18.63 7.65
C GLY A 50 0.73 18.11 6.30
N ALA A 51 0.86 16.80 6.11
CA ALA A 51 1.19 16.27 4.80
C ALA A 51 0.08 16.55 3.77
N THR A 52 0.49 16.87 2.54
CA THR A 52 -0.38 17.20 1.41
C THR A 52 -1.24 16.03 0.93
N GLY A 53 -0.74 14.80 1.07
CA GLY A 53 -1.46 13.61 0.62
C GLY A 53 -0.63 12.34 0.71
N LEU A 54 -0.90 11.41 -0.20
CA LEU A 54 -0.23 10.11 -0.25
C LEU A 54 0.15 9.71 -1.68
N ILE A 55 1.16 8.85 -1.77
CA ILE A 55 1.52 8.08 -2.97
C ILE A 55 1.66 6.63 -2.53
N GLY A 56 0.52 5.94 -2.48
CA GLY A 56 0.38 4.64 -1.84
C GLY A 56 0.39 3.44 -2.78
N VAL A 57 0.62 2.25 -2.22
CA VAL A 57 0.58 0.97 -2.94
C VAL A 57 -0.85 0.44 -2.99
N THR A 58 -1.46 0.26 -1.82
CA THR A 58 -2.85 -0.21 -1.64
C THR A 58 -3.88 0.79 -2.12
N ALA A 59 -3.50 2.04 -2.41
CA ALA A 59 -4.33 2.98 -3.15
C ALA A 59 -4.69 2.48 -4.57
N ASN A 60 -3.92 1.54 -5.15
CA ASN A 60 -4.31 0.85 -6.39
C ASN A 60 -5.48 -0.14 -6.18
N ILE A 61 -5.67 -0.62 -4.95
CA ILE A 61 -6.68 -1.63 -4.58
C ILE A 61 -7.93 -0.95 -4.02
N SER A 62 -7.76 0.04 -3.13
CA SER A 62 -8.85 0.73 -2.42
C SER A 62 -8.79 2.26 -2.56
N PRO A 63 -8.84 2.82 -3.78
CA PRO A 63 -8.70 4.26 -3.98
C PRO A 63 -9.81 5.08 -3.29
N ALA A 64 -11.04 4.56 -3.25
CA ALA A 64 -12.18 5.27 -2.71
C ALA A 64 -12.08 5.48 -1.19
N ALA A 65 -11.59 4.48 -0.44
CA ALA A 65 -11.39 4.62 1.00
C ALA A 65 -10.26 5.59 1.35
N TYR A 66 -9.18 5.62 0.56
CA TYR A 66 -8.15 6.66 0.75
C TYR A 66 -8.69 8.06 0.50
N ARG A 67 -9.55 8.24 -0.53
CA ARG A 67 -10.25 9.51 -0.77
C ARG A 67 -11.12 9.89 0.42
N GLU A 68 -11.93 8.96 0.91
CA GLU A 68 -12.81 9.15 2.08
C GLU A 68 -12.02 9.57 3.33
N MET A 69 -10.92 8.89 3.62
CA MET A 69 -10.05 9.23 4.76
C MET A 69 -9.48 10.64 4.62
N VAL A 70 -8.94 11.00 3.44
CA VAL A 70 -8.41 12.35 3.17
C VAL A 70 -9.51 13.42 3.30
N ASP A 71 -10.71 13.14 2.78
CA ASP A 71 -11.87 14.03 2.89
C ASP A 71 -12.30 14.25 4.34
N ALA A 72 -12.35 13.18 5.13
CA ALA A 72 -12.65 13.24 6.55
C ALA A 72 -11.63 14.09 7.30
N THR A 73 -10.32 13.86 7.06
CA THR A 73 -9.25 14.65 7.66
C THR A 73 -9.33 16.13 7.27
N ASN A 74 -9.58 16.45 6.00
CA ASN A 74 -9.73 17.83 5.53
C ASN A 74 -10.91 18.57 6.16
N ARG A 75 -11.96 17.85 6.57
CA ARG A 75 -13.10 18.40 7.33
C ARG A 75 -12.91 18.36 8.85
N ASN A 76 -11.72 18.01 9.34
CA ASN A 76 -11.40 17.79 10.75
C ASN A 76 -12.23 16.68 11.44
N ASP A 77 -12.80 15.75 10.67
CA ASP A 77 -13.48 14.56 11.21
C ASP A 77 -12.48 13.41 11.42
N PHE A 78 -11.60 13.59 12.41
CA PHE A 78 -10.57 12.59 12.71
C PHE A 78 -11.13 11.28 13.24
N HIS A 79 -12.33 11.29 13.83
CA HIS A 79 -12.96 10.07 14.28
C HIS A 79 -13.38 9.20 13.10
N HIS A 80 -13.96 9.79 12.06
CA HIS A 80 -14.25 9.08 10.81
C HIS A 80 -12.97 8.69 10.07
N ALA A 81 -11.99 9.59 9.96
CA ALA A 81 -10.71 9.28 9.33
C ALA A 81 -10.01 8.08 10.00
N LEU A 82 -10.04 8.00 11.33
CA LEU A 82 -9.49 6.88 12.10
C LEU A 82 -10.26 5.57 11.84
N LYS A 83 -11.60 5.63 11.73
CA LYS A 83 -12.39 4.44 11.35
C LYS A 83 -11.97 3.91 9.98
N VAL A 84 -11.83 4.80 8.99
CA VAL A 84 -11.41 4.41 7.64
C VAL A 84 -9.99 3.87 7.64
N HIS A 85 -9.06 4.53 8.33
CA HIS A 85 -7.69 4.05 8.52
C HIS A 85 -7.65 2.64 9.13
N ASN A 86 -8.39 2.41 10.21
CA ASN A 86 -8.47 1.09 10.85
C ASN A 86 -9.08 0.03 9.94
N SER A 87 -10.05 0.40 9.10
CA SER A 87 -10.61 -0.53 8.10
C SER A 87 -9.61 -0.90 7.01
N LEU A 88 -8.70 0.02 6.67
CA LEU A 88 -7.63 -0.20 5.68
C LEU A 88 -6.47 -1.03 6.24
N GLU A 89 -6.22 -1.04 7.56
CA GLU A 89 -5.05 -1.70 8.15
C GLU A 89 -4.88 -3.16 7.72
N PRO A 90 -5.91 -4.04 7.74
CA PRO A 90 -5.70 -5.43 7.34
C PRO A 90 -5.29 -5.56 5.86
N LEU A 91 -5.81 -4.68 4.99
CA LEU A 91 -5.43 -4.62 3.58
C LEU A 91 -3.98 -4.16 3.40
N VAL A 92 -3.57 -3.12 4.15
CA VAL A 92 -2.17 -2.65 4.16
C VAL A 92 -1.24 -3.76 4.61
N ARG A 93 -1.58 -4.46 5.70
CA ARG A 93 -0.80 -5.58 6.22
C ARG A 93 -0.70 -6.73 5.23
N ALA A 94 -1.80 -7.08 4.56
CA ALA A 94 -1.82 -8.09 3.50
C ALA A 94 -0.91 -7.72 2.33
N ALA A 95 -0.94 -6.47 1.88
CA ALA A 95 -0.24 -6.03 0.67
C ALA A 95 1.24 -5.67 0.90
N MET A 96 1.63 -5.27 2.12
CA MET A 96 2.94 -4.62 2.33
C MET A 96 3.92 -5.41 3.18
N ASN A 97 3.48 -6.44 3.93
CA ASN A 97 4.33 -7.06 4.97
C ASN A 97 4.86 -8.46 4.62
N HIS A 98 4.32 -9.13 3.60
CA HIS A 98 4.65 -10.54 3.32
C HIS A 98 5.58 -10.73 2.13
N VAL A 99 5.44 -9.89 1.09
CA VAL A 99 6.24 -9.89 -0.15
C VAL A 99 6.35 -8.45 -0.66
N PRO A 100 7.19 -8.13 -1.67
CA PRO A 100 7.23 -6.78 -2.21
C PRO A 100 5.84 -6.27 -2.63
N GLY A 101 5.49 -5.03 -2.28
CA GLY A 101 4.14 -4.50 -2.47
C GLY A 101 3.60 -4.60 -3.90
N THR A 102 4.47 -4.51 -4.92
CA THR A 102 4.10 -4.73 -6.32
C THR A 102 3.61 -6.16 -6.59
N VAL A 103 4.22 -7.16 -5.96
CA VAL A 103 3.86 -8.59 -6.09
C VAL A 103 2.50 -8.84 -5.42
N ALA A 104 2.35 -8.43 -4.16
CA ALA A 104 1.10 -8.62 -3.43
C ALA A 104 -0.06 -7.84 -4.07
N SER A 105 0.17 -6.59 -4.50
CA SER A 105 -0.88 -5.80 -5.16
C SER A 105 -1.39 -6.45 -6.42
N LYS A 106 -0.51 -6.99 -7.27
CA LYS A 106 -0.93 -7.72 -8.47
C LYS A 106 -1.64 -9.03 -8.13
N TYR A 107 -1.18 -9.75 -7.12
CA TYR A 107 -1.86 -10.95 -6.62
C TYR A 107 -3.29 -10.64 -6.17
N ILE A 108 -3.47 -9.59 -5.37
CA ILE A 108 -4.76 -9.15 -4.86
C ILE A 108 -5.67 -8.65 -5.98
N LEU A 109 -5.18 -7.75 -6.84
CA LEU A 109 -5.96 -7.22 -7.97
C LEU A 109 -6.41 -8.32 -8.95
N HIS A 110 -5.58 -9.34 -9.17
CA HIS A 110 -5.96 -10.50 -9.97
C HIS A 110 -7.05 -11.32 -9.29
N GLY A 111 -6.91 -11.59 -7.99
CA GLY A 111 -7.93 -12.31 -7.23
C GLY A 111 -9.26 -11.55 -7.14
N LEU A 112 -9.23 -10.22 -7.22
CA LEU A 112 -10.42 -9.36 -7.36
C LEU A 112 -11.00 -9.33 -8.79
N GLY A 113 -10.35 -9.97 -9.77
CA GLY A 113 -10.75 -9.96 -11.18
C GLY A 113 -10.52 -8.62 -11.89
N LEU A 114 -9.71 -7.72 -11.33
CA LEU A 114 -9.46 -6.38 -11.89
C LEU A 114 -8.32 -6.35 -12.91
N ILE A 115 -7.47 -7.39 -12.91
CA ILE A 115 -6.42 -7.57 -13.92
C ILE A 115 -6.41 -9.02 -14.39
N ASN A 116 -5.98 -9.24 -15.63
CA ASN A 116 -5.97 -10.57 -16.27
C ASN A 116 -4.79 -11.46 -15.85
N SER A 117 -3.81 -10.93 -15.11
CA SER A 117 -2.62 -11.69 -14.72
C SER A 117 -1.91 -11.06 -13.52
N PRO A 118 -1.53 -11.86 -12.50
CA PRO A 118 -0.73 -11.39 -11.37
C PRO A 118 0.78 -11.37 -11.67
N ARG A 119 1.21 -11.78 -12.87
CA ARG A 119 2.63 -11.95 -13.22
C ARG A 119 3.44 -10.66 -13.04
N VAL A 120 4.63 -10.82 -12.48
CA VAL A 120 5.67 -9.79 -12.36
C VAL A 120 6.85 -10.14 -13.26
N ARG A 121 7.72 -9.16 -13.53
CA ARG A 121 8.97 -9.38 -14.27
C ARG A 121 10.10 -9.63 -13.28
N LEU A 122 11.04 -10.49 -13.65
CA LEU A 122 12.27 -10.70 -12.89
C LEU A 122 12.99 -9.37 -12.62
N PRO A 123 13.64 -9.21 -11.45
CA PRO A 123 13.92 -10.26 -10.44
C PRO A 123 12.77 -10.54 -9.47
N LEU A 124 11.61 -9.87 -9.60
CA LEU A 124 10.45 -10.19 -8.79
C LEU A 124 9.86 -11.54 -9.21
N VAL A 125 9.40 -12.30 -8.21
CA VAL A 125 8.67 -13.55 -8.38
C VAL A 125 7.34 -13.46 -7.62
N GLY A 126 6.39 -14.31 -7.97
CA GLY A 126 5.14 -14.43 -7.21
C GLY A 126 5.36 -14.86 -5.76
N PRO A 127 4.34 -14.68 -4.90
CA PRO A 127 4.41 -15.18 -3.54
C PRO A 127 4.51 -16.70 -3.54
N GLU A 128 5.34 -17.24 -2.66
CA GLU A 128 5.32 -18.65 -2.33
C GLU A 128 3.99 -19.04 -1.67
N GLU A 129 3.70 -20.34 -1.57
CA GLU A 129 2.44 -20.82 -1.00
C GLU A 129 2.21 -20.33 0.43
N SER A 130 3.27 -20.28 1.25
CA SER A 130 3.18 -19.78 2.63
C SER A 130 2.95 -18.26 2.71
N GLU A 131 3.49 -17.50 1.75
CA GLU A 131 3.31 -16.05 1.65
C GLU A 131 1.91 -15.72 1.14
N ALA A 132 1.44 -16.42 0.11
CA ALA A 132 0.08 -16.31 -0.41
C ALA A 132 -0.96 -16.62 0.68
N ALA A 133 -0.74 -17.66 1.47
CA ALA A 133 -1.61 -17.98 2.60
C ALA A 133 -1.65 -16.86 3.65
N ARG A 134 -0.52 -16.20 3.96
CA ARG A 134 -0.50 -15.05 4.87
C ARG A 134 -1.23 -13.82 4.32
N ILE A 135 -1.07 -13.55 3.02
CA ILE A 135 -1.82 -12.48 2.32
C ILE A 135 -3.32 -12.74 2.44
N GLU A 136 -3.76 -13.96 2.11
CA GLU A 136 -5.18 -14.35 2.16
C GLU A 136 -5.77 -14.28 3.57
N GLN A 137 -5.04 -14.75 4.59
CA GLN A 137 -5.47 -14.65 5.99
C GLN A 137 -5.67 -13.20 6.47
N ASP A 138 -4.96 -12.25 5.88
CA ASP A 138 -5.11 -10.84 6.21
C ASP A 138 -6.24 -10.18 5.41
N ILE A 139 -6.47 -10.64 4.18
CA ILE A 139 -7.66 -10.28 3.40
C ILE A 139 -8.94 -10.77 4.09
N ASP A 140 -8.95 -11.95 4.71
CA ASP A 140 -10.10 -12.47 5.45
C ASP A 140 -10.49 -11.57 6.65
N LYS A 141 -9.56 -10.75 7.15
CA LYS A 141 -9.78 -9.77 8.22
C LYS A 141 -10.21 -8.40 7.70
N VAL A 142 -10.21 -8.20 6.38
CA VAL A 142 -10.67 -6.96 5.77
C VAL A 142 -12.19 -6.89 5.93
N GLY A 143 -12.64 -5.97 6.77
CA GLY A 143 -14.06 -5.64 6.92
C GLY A 143 -14.58 -4.81 5.74
N PRO A 144 -15.78 -4.21 5.89
CA PRO A 144 -16.32 -3.30 4.90
C PRO A 144 -15.39 -2.10 4.67
N ILE A 145 -15.00 -1.88 3.42
CA ILE A 145 -14.24 -0.71 2.97
C ILE A 145 -14.98 -0.10 1.78
N THR A 146 -15.06 1.23 1.71
CA THR A 146 -15.74 1.94 0.63
C THR A 146 -15.15 1.57 -0.73
N GLY A 147 -16.02 1.12 -1.64
CA GLY A 147 -15.67 0.81 -3.03
C GLY A 147 -14.89 -0.51 -3.23
N LEU A 148 -14.76 -1.35 -2.20
CA LEU A 148 -14.02 -2.61 -2.28
C LEU A 148 -14.80 -3.75 -1.61
N SER A 149 -14.90 -4.90 -2.28
CA SER A 149 -15.49 -6.12 -1.73
C SER A 149 -14.62 -7.32 -2.07
N PHE A 150 -14.39 -8.19 -1.09
CA PHE A 150 -13.66 -9.44 -1.23
C PHE A 150 -14.57 -10.69 -1.29
N GLU A 151 -15.90 -10.54 -1.34
CA GLU A 151 -16.85 -11.68 -1.37
C GLU A 151 -16.56 -12.66 -2.53
N ASN A 152 -16.16 -12.12 -3.68
CA ASN A 152 -15.81 -12.88 -4.88
C ASN A 152 -14.30 -12.95 -5.13
N PHE A 153 -13.48 -12.78 -4.08
CA PHE A 153 -12.03 -12.92 -4.19
C PHE A 153 -11.65 -14.36 -4.54
N ARG A 154 -11.00 -14.55 -5.68
CA ARG A 154 -10.56 -15.85 -6.22
C ARG A 154 -9.10 -15.77 -6.67
N PRO A 155 -8.15 -15.79 -5.73
CA PRO A 155 -6.75 -15.70 -6.09
C PRO A 155 -6.27 -16.98 -6.78
N ASP A 156 -5.35 -16.84 -7.73
CA ASP A 156 -4.70 -17.96 -8.40
C ASP A 156 -3.20 -17.96 -8.06
N ARG A 157 -2.84 -18.83 -7.11
CA ARG A 157 -1.46 -19.02 -6.65
C ARG A 157 -0.54 -19.50 -7.77
N ASN A 158 -1.06 -20.29 -8.73
CA ASN A 158 -0.26 -20.81 -9.85
C ASN A 158 0.01 -19.72 -10.90
N ALA A 159 -0.99 -18.89 -11.22
CA ALA A 159 -0.80 -17.77 -12.14
C ALA A 159 0.22 -16.75 -11.62
N ALA A 160 0.36 -16.66 -10.29
CA ALA A 160 1.29 -15.76 -9.63
C ALA A 160 2.74 -16.27 -9.62
N ALA A 161 2.97 -17.58 -9.67
CA ALA A 161 4.28 -18.23 -9.58
C ALA A 161 5.29 -17.87 -10.69
N GLY A 162 4.94 -16.98 -11.63
CA GLY A 162 5.78 -16.52 -12.72
C GLY A 162 7.14 -16.00 -12.24
N GLY A 163 8.19 -16.78 -12.55
CA GLY A 163 9.59 -16.51 -12.21
C GLY A 163 10.24 -17.67 -11.44
N ALA A 164 9.46 -18.48 -10.71
CA ALA A 164 9.94 -19.76 -10.21
C ALA A 164 10.06 -20.74 -11.39
N LEU A 165 11.19 -21.43 -11.49
CA LEU A 165 11.32 -22.55 -12.43
C LEU A 165 10.15 -23.52 -12.19
N PRO A 166 9.53 -24.08 -13.24
CA PRO A 166 8.49 -25.09 -13.07
C PRO A 166 9.02 -26.15 -12.09
N LYS A 167 8.24 -26.50 -11.06
CA LYS A 167 8.58 -27.62 -10.17
C LYS A 167 8.73 -28.85 -11.06
N VAL A 168 9.97 -29.25 -11.32
CA VAL A 168 10.25 -30.50 -12.02
C VAL A 168 9.84 -31.61 -11.05
N ALA A 169 8.78 -32.33 -11.37
CA ALA A 169 8.37 -33.48 -10.59
C ALA A 169 9.53 -34.49 -10.58
N GLY A 170 10.19 -34.67 -9.43
CA GLY A 170 11.21 -35.71 -9.26
C GLY A 170 12.53 -35.33 -8.59
N THR A 171 12.79 -34.07 -8.19
CA THR A 171 14.00 -33.77 -7.42
C THR A 171 13.71 -33.60 -5.94
N THR A 172 13.74 -34.72 -5.23
CA THR A 172 14.07 -34.78 -3.81
C THR A 172 15.43 -34.13 -3.55
N ARG A 173 15.46 -33.13 -2.66
CA ARG A 173 16.49 -32.99 -1.64
C ARG A 173 15.85 -32.52 -0.35
#